data_AF-A0A933DLU1-F1
#
_entry.id   AF-A0A933DLU1-F1
#
_cell.length_a   1.000
_cell.length_b   1.000
_cell.length_c   1.000
_cell.angle_alpha   90.00
_cell.angle_beta   90.00
_cell.angle_gamma   90.00
#
_symmetry.space_group_name_H-M   'P 1'
#
loop_
_entity.id
_entity.type
_entity.pdbx_description
1 polymer ?
#
loop_
_entity_poly.entity_id
_entity_poly.type
_entity_poly.pdbx_seq_one_letter_code
_entity_poly.pdbx_strand_id
1 'polypeptide(L)' 'MIEEARVHPLTCLTTLTDGEKHRLLDNKVVLCKSVSSAHLLSEYGVKPARIPQVLEEAQRLCGI' A
#
# COMPACT_ATOMS: atom_id res chain seq x y z
N MET A 1 18.94 -10.81 -16.60
CA MET A 1 18.22 -11.11 -15.36
C MET A 1 17.31 -9.92 -15.07
N ILE A 2 16.00 -10.12 -15.04
CA ILE A 2 15.03 -9.09 -14.65
C ILE A 2 14.74 -9.32 -13.18
N GLU A 3 15.75 -9.09 -12.36
CA GLU A 3 15.60 -8.96 -10.92
C GLU A 3 16.01 -7.51 -10.69
N GLU A 4 15.19 -6.68 -10.03
CA GLU A 4 15.58 -5.43 -9.32
C GLU A 4 14.47 -4.38 -9.26
N ALA A 5 13.33 -4.56 -9.94
CA ALA A 5 12.14 -3.83 -9.55
C ALA A 5 11.55 -4.55 -8.32
N ARG A 6 11.90 -4.13 -7.10
CA ARG A 6 11.25 -4.57 -5.84
C ARG A 6 9.80 -4.05 -5.78
N VAL A 7 8.99 -4.43 -6.77
CA VAL A 7 7.62 -3.97 -6.95
C VAL A 7 6.67 -5.03 -6.41
N HIS A 8 6.33 -4.90 -5.14
CA HIS A 8 5.33 -5.75 -4.50
C HIS A 8 3.92 -5.29 -4.88
N PRO A 9 3.02 -6.19 -5.27
CA PRO A 9 1.62 -5.87 -5.47
C PRO A 9 0.99 -5.29 -4.19
N LEU A 10 0.06 -4.34 -4.34
CA LEU A 10 -0.72 -3.80 -3.22
C LEU A 10 -1.47 -4.89 -2.44
N THR A 11 -1.90 -5.95 -3.12
CA THR A 11 -2.66 -7.06 -2.54
C THR A 11 -1.91 -7.80 -1.43
N CYS A 12 -0.58 -7.67 -1.37
CA CYS A 12 0.26 -8.22 -0.30
C CYS A 12 0.10 -7.49 1.04
N LEU A 13 -0.47 -6.28 1.08
CA LEU A 13 -0.73 -5.56 2.32
C LEU A 13 -1.89 -6.20 3.07
N THR A 14 -1.62 -6.90 4.16
CA THR A 14 -2.62 -7.53 5.03
C THR A 14 -3.26 -6.53 5.99
N THR A 15 -2.59 -5.39 6.22
CA THR A 15 -3.11 -4.30 7.06
C THR A 15 -4.23 -3.50 6.38
N LEU A 16 -4.44 -3.66 5.08
CA LEU A 16 -5.59 -3.08 4.36
C LEU A 16 -6.77 -4.06 4.36
N THR A 17 -7.98 -3.53 4.56
CA THR A 17 -9.21 -4.28 4.32
C THR A 17 -9.44 -4.48 2.82
N ASP A 18 -10.24 -5.49 2.46
CA ASP A 18 -10.58 -5.73 1.05
C ASP A 18 -11.27 -4.53 0.40
N GLY A 19 -12.09 -3.77 1.15
CA GLY A 19 -12.69 -2.54 0.65
C GLY A 19 -11.68 -1.43 0.36
N GLU A 20 -10.66 -1.28 1.22
CA GLU A 20 -9.57 -0.32 0.98
C GLU A 20 -8.70 -0.75 -0.21
N LYS A 21 -8.40 -2.06 -0.34
CA LYS A 21 -7.68 -2.61 -1.49
C LYS A 21 -8.43 -2.36 -2.80
N HIS A 22 -9.72 -2.67 -2.84
CA HIS A 22 -10.53 -2.43 -4.04
C HIS A 22 -10.53 -0.95 -4.43
N ARG A 23 -10.72 -0.02 -3.47
CA ARG A 23 -10.66 1.41 -3.76
C ARG A 23 -9.33 1.83 -4.37
N LEU A 24 -8.21 1.35 -3.83
CA LEU A 24 -6.89 1.65 -4.36
C LEU A 24 -6.72 1.07 -5.78
N LEU A 25 -7.14 -0.18 -6.02
CA LEU A 25 -7.09 -0.82 -7.33
C LEU A 25 -7.97 -0.11 -8.37
N ASP A 26 -9.17 0.34 -7.99
CA ASP A 26 -10.08 1.12 -8.83
C ASP A 26 -9.43 2.45 -9.25
N ASN A 27 -8.64 3.05 -8.36
CA ASN A 27 -7.84 4.25 -8.60
C ASN A 27 -6.47 3.95 -9.26
N LYS A 28 -6.29 2.75 -9.84
CA LYS A 28 -5.07 2.31 -10.54
C LYS A 28 -3.82 2.23 -9.65
N VAL A 29 -3.98 2.24 -8.33
CA VAL A 29 -2.91 2.04 -7.36
C VAL A 29 -2.69 0.54 -7.17
N VAL A 30 -1.74 -0.03 -7.92
CA VAL A 30 -1.48 -1.49 -7.92
C VAL A 30 -0.19 -1.88 -7.20
N LEU A 31 0.69 -0.92 -6.89
CA LEU A 31 2.00 -1.16 -6.27
C LEU A 31 2.02 -0.71 -4.81
N CYS A 32 2.61 -1.53 -3.95
CA CYS A 32 2.80 -1.23 -2.54
C CYS A 32 3.62 0.07 -2.32
N LYS A 33 4.59 0.36 -3.20
CA LYS A 33 5.36 1.63 -3.15
C LYS A 33 4.48 2.87 -3.30
N SER A 34 3.35 2.76 -3.98
CA SER A 34 2.44 3.88 -4.23
C SER A 34 1.64 4.28 -2.99
N VAL A 35 1.62 3.45 -1.95
CA VAL A 35 0.95 3.75 -0.67
C VAL A 35 1.93 4.04 0.47
N SER A 36 3.20 4.31 0.14
CA SER A 36 4.25 4.73 1.08
C SER A 36 4.03 6.15 1.67
N SER A 37 3.00 6.87 1.20
CA SER A 37 2.65 8.20 1.70
C SER A 37 1.37 8.16 2.52
N ALA A 38 1.46 8.63 3.78
CA ALA A 38 0.31 8.75 4.69
C ALA A 38 -0.87 9.51 4.06
N HIS A 39 -0.59 10.58 3.32
CA HIS A 39 -1.62 11.40 2.68
C HIS A 39 -2.43 10.60 1.65
N LEU A 40 -1.78 9.80 0.82
CA LEU A 40 -2.45 8.96 -0.18
C LEU A 40 -3.37 7.94 0.51
N LEU A 41 -2.88 7.27 1.56
CA LEU A 41 -3.69 6.34 2.34
C LEU A 41 -4.95 7.01 2.89
N SER A 42 -4.82 8.23 3.43
CA SER A 42 -5.96 9.01 3.92
C SER A 42 -6.94 9.37 2.79
N GLU A 43 -6.44 9.77 1.61
CA GLU A 43 -7.28 10.12 0.45
C GLU A 43 -8.09 8.93 -0.07
N TYR A 44 -7.52 7.71 -0.02
CA TYR A 44 -8.20 6.48 -0.43
C TYR A 44 -9.07 5.85 0.69
N GLY A 45 -9.28 6.59 1.78
CA GLY A 45 -10.22 6.23 2.85
C GLY A 45 -9.67 5.29 3.91
N VAL A 46 -8.35 5.19 4.05
CA VAL A 46 -7.73 4.51 5.20
C VAL A 46 -7.80 5.42 6.41
N LYS A 47 -8.33 4.88 7.52
CA LYS A 47 -8.49 5.64 8.76
C LYS A 47 -7.11 6.10 9.30
N PRO A 48 -6.95 7.35 9.77
CA PRO A 48 -5.68 7.87 10.30
C PRO A 48 -5.03 6.98 11.35
N ALA A 49 -5.82 6.35 12.22
CA ALA A 49 -5.34 5.43 13.25
C ALA A 49 -4.63 4.17 12.70
N ARG A 50 -4.92 3.76 11.46
CA ARG A 50 -4.34 2.57 10.80
C ARG A 50 -3.21 2.91 9.84
N ILE A 51 -3.09 4.16 9.41
CA ILE A 51 -2.05 4.61 8.48
C ILE A 51 -0.63 4.21 8.94
N PRO A 52 -0.24 4.38 10.22
CA PRO A 52 1.09 3.96 10.68
C PRO A 52 1.36 2.46 10.47
N GLN A 53 0.36 1.61 10.71
CA GLN A 53 0.50 0.16 10.55
C GLN A 53 0.66 -0.23 9.09
N VAL A 54 -0.10 0.41 8.19
CA VAL A 54 -0.01 0.18 6.74
C VAL A 54 1.34 0.62 6.20
N LEU A 55 1.83 1.78 6.64
CA LEU A 55 3.15 2.28 6.25
C LEU A 55 4.27 1.35 6.72
N GLU A 56 4.22 0.89 7.97
CA GLU A 56 5.22 -0.03 8.52
C GLU A 56 5.23 -1.36 7.76
N GLU A 57 4.07 -1.92 7.42
CA GLU A 57 3.98 -3.11 6.57
C GLU A 57 4.55 -2.86 5.17
N ALA A 58 4.19 -1.73 4.55
CA ALA A 58 4.68 -1.37 3.23
C ALA A 58 6.22 -1.20 3.20
N GLN A 59 6.81 -0.61 4.24
CA GLN A 59 8.26 -0.50 4.39
C GLN A 59 8.92 -1.88 4.56
N ARG A 60 8.34 -2.75 5.40
CA ARG A 60 8.86 -4.12 5.58
C ARG A 60 8.85 -4.93 4.28
N LEU A 61 7.79 -4.79 3.47
CA LEU A 61 7.65 -5.54 2.22
C LEU A 61 8.52 -4.97 1.11
N CYS A 62 8.57 -3.64 0.95
CA CYS A 62 9.30 -3.01 -0.15
C CYS A 62 10.78 -2.72 0.17
N GLY A 63 11.17 -2.77 1.45
CA GLY A 63 12.53 -2.45 1.91
C GLY A 63 12.93 -1.00 1.63
N ILE A 64 11.98 -0.06 1.75
CA ILE A 64 12.14 1.39 1.56
C ILE A 64 12.18 2.14 2.89
#